data_AF-A0A674B6F6-F1
#
_entry.id   AF-A0A674B6F6-F1
#
_cell.length_a   1.000
_cell.length_b   1.000
_cell.length_c   1.000
_cell.angle_alpha   90.00
_cell.angle_beta   90.00
_cell.angle_gamma   90.00
#
_symmetry.space_group_name_H-M   'P 1'
#
loop_
_entity.id
_entity.type
_entity.pdbx_description
1 polymer ?
#
loop_
_entity_poly.entity_id
_entity_poly.type
_entity_poly.pdbx_seq_one_letter_code
_entity_poly.pdbx_strand_id
1 'polypeptide(L)'
;CDIDCSGLLISDMQRLHQIITSINLTTSLPLPYKHMFSPQNSLERHLQLAGCNLGSLVTTYCEMLTYEPLINNAVTKVSADGEQTGNDAERIHKRDKDLELFVKNNLLAAEGTEHFQIHLNSVFHNS
;
A
#
# COMPACT_ATOMS: atom_id res chain seq x y z
N CYS A 1 -4.85 30.07 8.61
CA CYS A 1 -3.85 31.09 8.96
C CYS A 1 -2.73 31.03 7.94
N ASP A 2 -2.86 31.64 6.76
CA ASP A 2 -1.87 31.42 5.71
C ASP A 2 -1.82 32.46 4.58
N ILE A 3 -1.91 33.76 4.89
CA ILE A 3 -1.69 34.83 3.87
C ILE A 3 -0.86 36.02 4.40
N ASP A 4 -0.47 36.08 5.69
CA ASP A 4 0.25 37.25 6.23
C ASP A 4 1.79 37.13 6.26
N CYS A 5 2.37 36.01 5.83
CA CYS A 5 3.83 35.82 5.88
C CYS A 5 4.56 36.39 4.65
N SER A 6 3.86 36.83 3.60
CA SER A 6 4.49 37.34 2.37
C SER A 6 4.66 38.87 2.34
N GLY A 7 3.88 39.61 3.12
CA GLY A 7 3.95 41.08 3.20
C GLY A 7 5.19 41.59 3.95
N LEU A 8 5.66 40.82 4.94
CA LEU A 8 6.87 41.14 5.71
C LEU A 8 8.14 41.00 4.85
N LEU A 9 8.20 39.97 4.01
CA LEU A 9 9.39 39.67 3.20
C LEU A 9 9.69 40.73 2.13
N ILE A 10 8.69 41.33 1.47
CA ILE A 10 8.93 42.31 0.40
C ILE A 10 9.27 43.69 0.97
N SER A 11 8.56 44.11 2.01
CA SER A 11 8.87 45.34 2.78
C SER A 11 10.30 45.29 3.32
N ASP A 12 10.67 44.18 3.95
CA ASP A 12 11.99 44.01 4.55
C ASP A 12 13.09 43.91 3.48
N MET A 13 12.82 43.29 2.33
CA MET A 13 13.75 43.24 1.20
C MET A 13 13.94 44.61 0.53
N GLN A 14 12.90 45.43 0.39
CA GLN A 14 13.02 46.81 -0.11
C GLN A 14 13.80 47.68 0.86
N ARG A 15 13.54 47.54 2.16
CA ARG A 15 14.29 48.24 3.22
C ARG A 15 15.75 47.81 3.26
N LEU A 16 16.03 46.52 3.08
CA LEU A 16 17.39 45.98 2.96
C LEU A 16 18.11 46.51 1.72
N HIS A 17 17.44 46.54 0.56
CA HIS A 17 17.99 47.10 -0.68
C HIS A 17 18.29 48.59 -0.56
N GLN A 18 17.42 49.34 0.12
CA GLN A 18 17.61 50.77 0.41
C GLN A 18 18.80 51.00 1.36
N ILE A 19 18.98 50.13 2.36
CA ILE A 19 20.16 50.16 3.25
C ILE A 19 21.43 49.85 2.46
N ILE A 20 21.46 48.78 1.68
CA ILE A 20 22.63 48.37 0.87
C ILE A 20 23.04 49.46 -0.12
N THR A 21 22.08 50.11 -0.78
CA THR A 21 22.37 51.18 -1.76
C THR A 21 22.71 52.52 -1.10
N SER A 22 22.25 52.77 0.14
CA SER A 22 22.61 53.96 0.93
C SER A 22 23.97 53.87 1.61
N ILE A 23 24.50 52.65 1.80
CA ILE A 23 25.84 52.43 2.32
C ILE A 23 26.84 52.63 1.19
N ASN A 24 27.63 53.70 1.28
CA ASN A 24 28.85 53.84 0.49
C ASN A 24 29.73 52.60 0.78
N LEU A 25 29.84 51.69 -0.20
CA LEU A 25 30.61 50.43 -0.15
C LEU A 25 32.11 50.63 0.15
N THR A 26 32.57 51.87 0.27
CA THR A 26 33.89 52.27 0.74
C THR A 26 34.02 52.22 2.27
N THR A 27 32.92 52.07 3.00
CA THR A 27 32.90 51.98 4.47
C THR A 27 32.44 50.59 4.92
N SER A 28 33.22 49.95 5.80
CA SER A 28 32.98 48.58 6.27
C SER A 28 31.58 48.45 6.89
N LEU A 29 30.83 47.41 6.50
CA LEU A 29 29.54 47.11 7.13
C LEU A 29 29.71 47.00 8.66
N PRO A 30 28.77 47.55 9.45
CA PRO A 30 28.78 47.37 10.90
C PRO A 30 28.86 45.88 11.25
N LEU A 31 29.70 45.55 12.24
CA LEU A 31 29.96 44.20 12.75
C LEU A 31 28.74 43.23 12.75
N PRO A 32 27.54 43.62 13.23
CA PRO A 32 26.40 42.68 13.29
C PRO A 32 25.93 42.18 11.92
N TYR A 33 26.09 42.96 10.85
CA TYR A 33 25.64 42.58 9.51
C TYR A 33 26.69 41.81 8.71
N LYS A 34 27.97 41.93 9.11
CA LYS A 34 29.09 41.27 8.43
C LYS A 34 29.03 39.74 8.55
N HIS A 35 28.53 39.23 9.68
CA HIS A 35 28.33 37.80 9.89
C HIS A 35 27.13 37.25 9.12
N MET A 36 26.01 37.96 9.05
CA MET A 36 24.82 37.49 8.32
C MET A 36 25.08 37.28 6.82
N PHE A 37 25.93 38.12 6.23
CA PHE A 37 26.26 38.07 4.80
C PHE A 37 27.65 37.46 4.52
N SER A 38 28.30 36.88 5.52
CA SER A 38 29.59 36.21 5.35
C SER A 38 29.43 34.97 4.45
N PRO A 39 30.18 34.85 3.33
CA PRO A 39 30.09 33.71 2.41
C PRO A 39 30.25 32.35 3.09
N GLN A 40 31.05 32.31 4.16
CA GLN A 40 31.32 31.13 4.99
C GLN A 40 30.04 30.54 5.60
N ASN A 41 29.14 31.40 6.11
CA ASN A 41 27.87 30.96 6.70
C ASN A 41 26.89 30.41 5.64
N SER A 42 26.97 30.90 4.39
CA SER A 42 26.15 30.38 3.29
C SER A 42 26.63 29.01 2.82
N LEU A 43 27.95 28.77 2.87
CA LEU A 43 28.58 27.51 2.47
C LEU A 43 28.34 26.42 3.51
N GLU A 44 28.53 26.73 4.81
CA GLU A 44 28.24 25.79 5.90
C GLU A 44 26.76 25.37 5.91
N ARG A 45 25.84 26.34 5.73
CA ARG A 45 24.42 26.05 5.61
C ARG A 45 24.11 25.18 4.39
N HIS A 46 24.73 25.44 3.24
CA HIS A 46 24.57 24.61 2.05
C HIS A 46 25.05 23.18 2.28
N LEU A 47 26.22 23.01 2.90
CA LEU A 47 26.77 21.69 3.23
C LEU A 47 25.87 20.94 4.22
N GLN A 48 25.33 21.64 5.22
CA GLN A 48 24.41 21.06 6.18
C GLN A 48 23.10 20.62 5.54
N LEU A 49 22.53 21.45 4.65
CA LEU A 49 21.33 21.09 3.88
C LEU A 49 21.60 19.91 2.94
N ALA A 50 22.73 19.89 2.25
CA ALA A 50 23.13 18.77 1.39
C ALA A 50 23.27 17.47 2.19
N GLY A 51 23.88 17.54 3.38
CA GLY A 51 23.98 16.41 4.31
C GLY A 51 22.62 15.92 4.81
N CYS A 52 21.73 16.82 5.21
CA CYS A 52 20.36 16.48 5.63
C CYS A 52 19.56 15.86 4.49
N ASN A 53 19.63 16.42 3.28
CA ASN A 53 18.94 15.90 2.10
C ASN A 53 19.44 14.51 1.72
N LEU A 54 20.76 14.31 1.73
CA LEU A 54 21.36 13.01 1.47
C LEU A 54 20.96 11.99 2.54
N GLY A 55 20.99 12.37 3.82
CA GLY A 55 20.55 11.52 4.92
C GLY A 55 19.09 11.09 4.78
N SER A 56 18.19 12.04 4.51
CA SER A 56 16.78 11.76 4.28
C SER A 56 16.57 10.83 3.07
N LEU A 57 17.28 11.09 1.96
CA LEU A 57 17.19 10.27 0.75
C LEU A 57 17.66 8.83 1.00
N VAL A 58 18.79 8.65 1.69
CA VAL A 58 19.32 7.34 2.05
C VAL A 58 18.35 6.59 2.95
N THR A 59 17.78 7.24 3.97
CA THR A 59 16.77 6.62 4.84
C THR A 59 15.55 6.16 4.04
N THR A 60 14.99 7.04 3.20
CA THR A 60 13.84 6.68 2.34
C THR A 60 14.15 5.51 1.41
N TYR A 61 15.35 5.49 0.82
CA TYR A 61 15.75 4.41 -0.08
C TYR A 61 15.96 3.08 0.68
N CYS A 62 16.57 3.11 1.88
CA CYS A 62 16.72 1.94 2.74
C CYS A 62 15.36 1.37 3.18
N GLU A 63 14.41 2.22 3.55
CA GLU A 63 13.04 1.82 3.86
C GLU A 63 12.40 1.13 2.64
N MET A 64 12.44 1.78 1.46
CA MET A 64 11.87 1.22 0.22
C MET A 64 12.48 -0.15 -0.14
N LEU A 65 13.81 -0.28 -0.05
CA LEU A 65 14.51 -1.55 -0.27
C LEU A 65 14.16 -2.63 0.75
N THR A 66 13.75 -2.26 1.96
CA THR A 66 13.30 -3.21 2.99
C THR A 66 11.88 -3.71 2.69
N TYR A 67 11.02 -2.86 2.12
CA TYR A 67 9.65 -3.24 1.77
C TYR A 67 9.55 -4.03 0.46
N GLU A 68 10.45 -3.83 -0.49
CA GLU A 68 10.40 -4.49 -1.81
C GLU A 68 10.40 -6.03 -1.71
N PRO A 69 11.30 -6.68 -0.95
CA PRO A 69 11.27 -8.14 -0.77
C PRO A 69 10.03 -8.62 -0.02
N LEU A 70 9.55 -7.82 0.94
CA LEU A 70 8.36 -8.14 1.73
C LEU A 70 7.10 -8.15 0.85
N ILE A 71 6.95 -7.13 0.00
CA ILE A 71 5.83 -7.00 -0.94
C ILE A 71 5.87 -8.14 -1.95
N ASN A 72 7.02 -8.44 -2.54
CA ASN A 72 7.15 -9.52 -3.52
C ASN A 72 6.80 -10.89 -2.93
N ASN A 73 7.22 -11.16 -1.70
CA ASN A 73 6.85 -12.39 -0.99
C ASN A 73 5.34 -12.46 -0.73
N ALA A 74 4.73 -11.36 -0.27
CA ALA A 74 3.28 -11.30 -0.05
C ALA A 74 2.50 -11.54 -1.35
N VAL A 75 2.90 -10.91 -2.46
CA VAL A 75 2.28 -11.10 -3.79
C VAL A 75 2.41 -12.56 -4.25
N THR A 76 3.59 -13.16 -4.09
CA THR A 76 3.82 -14.57 -4.48
C THR A 76 2.94 -15.53 -3.68
N LYS A 77 2.84 -15.31 -2.37
CA LYS A 77 1.97 -16.10 -1.50
C LYS A 77 0.49 -15.94 -1.85
N VAL A 78 0.02 -14.71 -2.04
CA VAL A 78 -1.37 -14.43 -2.41
C VAL A 78 -1.73 -15.09 -3.74
N SER A 79 -0.80 -15.10 -4.72
CA SER A 79 -1.00 -15.84 -5.98
C SER A 79 -1.13 -17.35 -5.75
N ALA A 80 -0.26 -17.95 -4.93
CA ALA A 80 -0.33 -19.38 -4.62
C ALA A 80 -1.63 -19.75 -3.87
N ASP A 81 -2.03 -18.94 -2.88
CA ASP A 81 -3.29 -19.12 -2.14
C ASP A 81 -4.50 -19.00 -3.08
N GLY A 82 -4.44 -18.10 -4.06
CA GLY A 82 -5.46 -17.93 -5.10
C GLY A 82 -5.59 -19.16 -6.00
N GLU A 83 -4.48 -19.69 -6.51
CA GLU A 83 -4.47 -20.90 -7.35
C GLU A 83 -5.03 -22.12 -6.58
N GLN A 84 -4.59 -22.31 -5.34
CA GLN A 84 -5.10 -23.40 -4.50
C GLN A 84 -6.62 -23.27 -4.27
N THR A 85 -7.10 -22.06 -3.95
CA THR A 85 -8.53 -21.81 -3.75
C THR A 85 -9.34 -22.11 -5.02
N GLY A 86 -8.81 -21.76 -6.19
CA GLY A 86 -9.44 -22.09 -7.48
C GLY A 86 -9.55 -23.60 -7.70
N ASN A 87 -8.46 -24.34 -7.48
CA ASN A 87 -8.43 -25.79 -7.62
C ASN A 87 -9.37 -26.49 -6.63
N ASP A 88 -9.44 -25.98 -5.39
CA ASP A 88 -10.32 -26.50 -4.35
C ASP A 88 -11.79 -26.29 -4.69
N ALA A 89 -12.15 -25.12 -5.25
CA ALA A 89 -13.49 -24.83 -5.71
C ALA A 89 -13.93 -25.78 -6.84
N GLU A 90 -13.06 -26.03 -7.83
CA GLU A 90 -13.35 -26.96 -8.93
C GLU A 90 -13.54 -28.40 -8.41
N ARG A 91 -12.67 -28.84 -7.50
CA ARG A 91 -12.76 -30.17 -6.88
C ARG A 91 -14.04 -30.34 -6.08
N ILE A 92 -14.47 -29.33 -5.32
CA ILE A 92 -15.72 -29.35 -4.56
C ILE A 92 -16.91 -29.41 -5.51
N HIS A 93 -16.92 -28.59 -6.55
CA HIS A 93 -18.01 -28.58 -7.55
C HIS A 93 -18.19 -29.94 -8.22
N LYS A 94 -17.09 -30.62 -8.58
CA LYS A 94 -17.15 -31.97 -9.12
C LYS A 94 -17.76 -32.96 -8.12
N ARG A 95 -17.30 -32.93 -6.87
CA ARG A 95 -17.80 -33.81 -5.81
C ARG A 95 -19.28 -33.58 -5.51
N ASP A 96 -19.74 -32.34 -5.60
CA ASP A 96 -21.14 -31.98 -5.40
C ASP A 96 -22.04 -32.60 -6.47
N LYS A 97 -21.62 -32.52 -7.75
CA LYS A 97 -22.30 -33.22 -8.85
C LYS A 97 -22.32 -34.74 -8.69
N ASP A 98 -21.20 -35.32 -8.29
CA ASP A 98 -21.10 -36.77 -8.07
C ASP A 98 -22.02 -37.20 -6.90
N LEU A 99 -22.09 -36.39 -5.85
CA LEU A 99 -22.97 -36.62 -4.71
C LEU A 99 -24.46 -36.49 -5.10
N GLU A 100 -24.81 -35.49 -5.89
CA GLU A 100 -26.18 -35.32 -6.41
C GLU A 100 -26.63 -36.56 -7.19
N LEU A 101 -25.76 -37.06 -8.07
CA LEU A 101 -26.04 -38.28 -8.84
C LEU A 101 -26.17 -39.50 -7.94
N PHE A 102 -25.29 -39.63 -6.94
CA PHE A 102 -25.34 -40.73 -5.98
C PHE A 102 -26.67 -40.75 -5.20
N VAL A 103 -27.12 -39.59 -4.70
CA VAL A 103 -28.40 -39.47 -3.97
C VAL A 103 -29.58 -39.84 -4.87
N LYS A 104 -29.63 -39.31 -6.10
CA LYS A 104 -30.70 -39.61 -7.05
C LYS A 104 -30.79 -41.11 -7.36
N ASN A 105 -29.67 -41.77 -7.60
CA ASN A 105 -29.64 -43.20 -7.90
C ASN A 105 -30.08 -44.06 -6.71
N ASN A 106 -29.67 -43.69 -5.49
CA ASN A 106 -30.12 -44.41 -4.28
C ASN A 106 -31.61 -44.22 -4.02
N LEU A 107 -32.16 -43.03 -4.25
CA LEU A 107 -33.59 -42.78 -4.12
C LEU A 107 -34.39 -43.68 -5.06
N LEU A 108 -34.02 -43.73 -6.35
CA LEU A 108 -34.66 -44.59 -7.34
C LEU A 108 -34.58 -46.08 -6.95
N ALA A 109 -33.44 -46.53 -6.42
CA ALA A 109 -33.28 -47.91 -5.97
C ALA A 109 -34.18 -48.24 -4.75
N ALA A 110 -34.31 -47.29 -3.82
CA ALA A 110 -35.18 -47.43 -2.65
C ALA A 110 -36.67 -47.50 -3.05
N GLU A 111 -37.11 -46.61 -3.94
CA GLU A 111 -38.49 -46.61 -4.48
C GLU A 111 -38.79 -47.94 -5.22
N GLY A 112 -37.85 -48.44 -6.01
CA GLY A 112 -38.01 -49.73 -6.68
C GLY A 112 -38.12 -50.91 -5.71
N THR A 113 -37.36 -50.87 -4.61
CA THR A 113 -37.41 -51.88 -3.56
C THR A 113 -38.73 -51.83 -2.80
N GLU A 114 -39.25 -50.63 -2.50
CA GLU A 114 -40.57 -50.44 -1.90
C GLU A 114 -41.68 -51.00 -2.79
N HIS A 115 -41.68 -50.65 -4.08
CA HIS A 115 -42.67 -51.17 -5.03
C HIS A 115 -42.63 -52.70 -5.14
N PHE A 116 -41.43 -53.29 -5.14
CA PHE A 116 -41.27 -54.73 -5.13
C PHE A 116 -41.84 -55.37 -3.85
N GLN A 117 -41.59 -54.77 -2.68
CA GLN A 117 -42.15 -55.24 -1.42
C GLN A 117 -43.69 -55.18 -1.39
N ILE A 118 -44.28 -54.08 -1.88
CA ILE A 118 -45.74 -53.92 -2.00
C ILE A 118 -46.30 -55.01 -2.91
N HIS A 119 -45.66 -55.28 -4.05
CA HIS A 119 -46.09 -56.32 -4.97
C HIS A 119 -46.05 -57.71 -4.31
N LEU A 120 -44.95 -58.08 -3.66
CA LEU A 120 -44.86 -59.37 -2.96
C LEU A 120 -45.96 -59.52 -1.90
N ASN A 121 -46.18 -58.49 -1.08
CA ASN A 121 -47.25 -58.52 -0.08
C ASN A 121 -48.62 -58.78 -0.74
N SER A 122 -48.92 -58.14 -1.88
CA SER A 122 -50.19 -58.35 -2.61
C SER A 122 -50.36 -59.77 -3.16
N VAL A 123 -49.27 -60.41 -3.58
CA VAL A 123 -49.30 -61.78 -4.12
C VAL A 123 -49.49 -62.80 -2.99
N PHE A 124 -48.75 -62.65 -1.89
CA PHE A 124 -48.77 -63.61 -0.79
C PHE A 124 -49.92 -63.44 0.22
N HIS A 125 -50.56 -62.26 0.31
CA HIS A 125 -51.77 -62.11 1.14
C HIS A 125 -53.07 -62.54 0.44
N ASN A 126 -53.09 -62.64 -0.89
CA ASN A 126 -54.25 -63.07 -1.67
C ASN A 126 -54.19 -64.55 -2.12
N SER A 127 -53.18 -65.30 -1.65
CA SER A 127 -53.01 -66.75 -1.86
C SER A 127 -53.37 -67.51 -0.58
#